data_AF-A0A8B7DAG0-F1
#
_entry.id   AF-A0A8B7DAG0-F1
#
_cell.length_a   1.000
_cell.length_b   1.000
_cell.length_c   1.000
_cell.angle_alpha   90.00
_cell.angle_beta   90.00
_cell.angle_gamma   90.00
#
_symmetry.space_group_name_H-M   'P 1'
#
loop_
_entity.id
_entity.type
_entity.pdbx_description
1 polymer ?
#
loop_
_entity_poly.entity_id
_entity_poly.type
_entity_poly.pdbx_seq_one_letter_code
_entity_poly.pdbx_strand_id
1 'polypeptide(L)'
;MDAYDGAEINSKEGYLTKQGLKIKSWRTRWFVLFRNELLYYKTKNEKQPLGIINLKICLSVTKDEEIGKNYAFRIHMPYRVYYVYAVSDIERQEWIDILCWKLIQNGIE
;
A
#
# COMPACT_ATOMS: atom_id res chain seq x y z
N MET A 1 -24.05 19.36 11.78
CA MET A 1 -24.07 18.21 10.85
C MET A 1 -22.74 18.28 10.17
N ASP A 2 -21.75 17.80 10.91
CA ASP A 2 -20.40 18.33 10.79
C ASP A 2 -19.70 17.54 9.70
N ALA A 3 -19.19 18.28 8.74
CA ALA A 3 -18.35 17.76 7.68
C ALA A 3 -17.26 16.90 8.32
N TYR A 4 -17.17 15.63 7.91
CA TYR A 4 -15.99 14.81 8.16
C TYR A 4 -14.83 15.40 7.34
N ASP A 5 -14.29 16.51 7.84
CA ASP A 5 -13.05 17.16 7.36
C ASP A 5 -11.89 16.71 8.24
N GLY A 6 -11.70 15.39 8.29
CA GLY A 6 -10.66 14.76 9.09
C GLY A 6 -9.98 13.73 8.24
N ALA A 7 -9.05 14.16 7.38
CA ALA A 7 -7.98 13.25 6.97
C ALA A 7 -7.39 12.68 8.26
N GLU A 8 -7.62 11.39 8.54
CA GLU A 8 -7.08 10.77 9.74
C GLU A 8 -5.57 11.04 9.75
N ILE A 9 -5.08 11.66 10.82
CA ILE A 9 -3.64 11.78 11.07
C ILE A 9 -3.10 10.34 10.96
N ASN A 10 -2.22 10.09 9.98
CA ASN A 10 -1.70 8.77 9.60
C ASN A 10 -2.60 7.88 8.72
N SER A 11 -3.32 8.49 7.78
CA SER A 11 -3.95 7.83 6.63
C SER A 11 -3.33 8.28 5.32
N LYS A 12 -3.38 7.41 4.30
CA LYS A 12 -3.00 7.75 2.93
C LYS A 12 -3.88 6.97 1.96
N GLU A 13 -4.32 7.65 0.92
CA GLU A 13 -5.01 7.05 -0.21
C GLU A 13 -4.37 7.52 -1.51
N GLY A 14 -4.39 6.68 -2.54
CA GLY A 14 -3.69 6.98 -3.79
C GLY A 14 -3.65 5.82 -4.76
N TYR A 15 -3.35 6.11 -6.02
CA TYR A 15 -3.16 5.06 -7.02
C TYR A 15 -1.76 4.45 -6.89
N LEU A 16 -1.70 3.12 -6.87
CA LEU A 16 -0.46 2.36 -7.05
C LEU A 16 -0.69 1.30 -8.12
N THR A 17 0.36 0.96 -8.86
CA THR A 17 0.31 -0.15 -9.80
C THR A 17 0.92 -1.40 -9.19
N LYS A 18 0.13 -2.46 -9.08
CA LYS A 18 0.53 -3.71 -8.42
C LYS A 18 0.68 -4.86 -9.39
N GLN A 19 1.59 -5.78 -9.08
CA GLN A 19 1.69 -7.05 -9.81
C GLN A 19 0.58 -8.03 -9.35
N GLY A 20 0.02 -8.78 -10.28
CA GLY A 20 -0.89 -9.90 -9.99
C GLY A 20 -0.15 -11.09 -9.37
N LEU A 21 -0.85 -11.89 -8.55
CA LEU A 21 -0.24 -13.03 -7.85
C LEU A 21 0.05 -14.20 -8.79
N LYS A 22 -1.02 -14.74 -9.42
CA LYS A 22 -0.97 -15.89 -10.35
C LYS A 22 -0.47 -15.46 -11.72
N ILE A 23 -1.15 -14.49 -12.33
CA ILE A 23 -0.75 -13.88 -13.58
C ILE A 23 0.00 -12.59 -13.22
N LYS A 24 1.29 -12.52 -13.57
CA LYS A 24 2.20 -11.41 -13.23
C LYS A 24 1.92 -10.11 -14.00
N SER A 25 0.68 -9.88 -14.43
CA SER A 25 0.24 -8.63 -15.05
C SER A 25 0.23 -7.48 -14.05
N TRP A 26 0.57 -6.29 -14.50
CA TRP A 26 0.55 -5.06 -13.71
C TRP A 26 -0.80 -4.36 -13.84
N ARG A 27 -1.37 -3.92 -12.72
CA ARG A 27 -2.69 -3.29 -12.69
C ARG A 27 -2.72 -2.14 -11.70
N THR A 28 -3.13 -0.95 -12.16
CA THR A 28 -3.34 0.22 -11.32
C THR A 28 -4.59 0.04 -10.46
N ARG A 29 -4.45 0.29 -9.16
CA ARG A 29 -5.52 0.13 -8.17
C ARG A 29 -5.49 1.31 -7.22
N TRP A 30 -6.66 1.67 -6.72
CA TRP A 30 -6.80 2.67 -5.68
C TRP A 30 -6.50 2.02 -4.34
N PHE A 31 -5.45 2.46 -3.66
CA PHE A 31 -5.07 1.96 -2.34
C PHE A 31 -5.55 2.93 -1.26
N VAL A 32 -6.01 2.37 -0.15
CA VAL A 32 -6.46 3.12 1.04
C VAL A 32 -5.83 2.46 2.25
N LEU A 33 -5.03 3.22 3.00
CA LEU A 33 -4.56 2.84 4.31
C LEU A 33 -5.60 3.26 5.35
N PHE A 34 -6.25 2.27 5.97
CA PHE A 34 -7.22 2.49 7.03
C PHE A 34 -6.82 1.67 8.25
N ARG A 35 -6.58 2.34 9.38
CA ARG A 35 -6.06 1.72 10.62
C ARG A 35 -4.76 0.94 10.38
N ASN A 36 -4.82 -0.40 10.40
CA ASN A 36 -3.73 -1.35 10.19
C ASN A 36 -3.95 -2.22 8.94
N GLU A 37 -4.81 -1.78 8.04
CA GLU A 37 -5.14 -2.48 6.81
C GLU A 37 -4.85 -1.59 5.61
N LEU A 38 -4.17 -2.15 4.62
CA LEU A 38 -3.99 -1.53 3.33
C LEU A 38 -4.93 -2.22 2.33
N LEU A 39 -6.05 -1.55 2.05
CA LEU A 39 -7.08 -2.02 1.14
C LEU A 39 -6.76 -1.55 -0.28
N TYR A 40 -7.16 -2.33 -1.29
CA TYR A 40 -7.09 -1.86 -2.68
C TYR A 40 -8.36 -2.17 -3.47
N TYR A 41 -8.75 -1.22 -4.33
CA TYR A 41 -10.00 -1.20 -5.07
C TYR A 41 -9.72 -1.11 -6.58
N LYS A 42 -10.71 -1.46 -7.42
CA LYS A 42 -10.56 -1.31 -8.87
C LYS A 42 -10.33 0.16 -9.25
N THR A 43 -11.09 1.07 -8.65
CA THR A 43 -10.99 2.53 -8.79
C THR A 43 -11.39 3.22 -7.48
N LYS A 44 -11.21 4.55 -7.36
CA LYS A 44 -11.59 5.35 -6.18
C LYS A 44 -13.09 5.28 -5.85
N ASN A 45 -13.95 5.03 -6.84
CA ASN A 45 -15.41 5.07 -6.67
C ASN A 45 -16.03 3.72 -6.25
N GLU A 46 -15.21 2.68 -6.15
CA GLU A 46 -15.69 1.34 -5.76
C GLU A 46 -15.94 1.26 -4.26
N LYS A 47 -17.03 0.59 -3.87
CA LYS A 47 -17.37 0.38 -2.47
C LYS A 47 -16.72 -0.85 -1.86
N GLN A 48 -16.39 -1.85 -2.68
CA GLN A 48 -15.84 -3.13 -2.22
C GLN A 48 -14.35 -3.26 -2.57
N PRO A 49 -13.49 -3.61 -1.59
CA PRO A 49 -12.08 -3.84 -1.86
C PRO A 49 -11.91 -5.14 -2.65
N LEU A 50 -10.96 -5.13 -3.58
CA LEU A 50 -10.50 -6.33 -4.28
C LEU A 50 -9.50 -7.15 -3.45
N GLY A 51 -9.01 -6.58 -2.35
CA GLY A 51 -8.18 -7.28 -1.39
C GLY A 51 -7.74 -6.36 -0.25
N ILE A 52 -7.30 -7.01 0.82
CA ILE A 52 -6.89 -6.38 2.08
C ILE A 52 -5.52 -6.95 2.44
N ILE A 53 -4.57 -6.06 2.75
CA ILE A 53 -3.25 -6.42 3.27
C ILE A 53 -3.25 -6.05 4.76
N ASN A 54 -3.20 -7.07 5.63
CA ASN A 54 -3.17 -6.87 7.07
C ASN A 54 -1.76 -6.50 7.53
N LEU A 55 -1.52 -5.23 7.84
CA LEU A 55 -0.19 -4.73 8.19
C LEU A 55 0.33 -5.25 9.54
N LYS A 56 -0.54 -5.80 10.41
CA LYS A 56 -0.10 -6.39 11.68
C LYS A 56 0.82 -7.60 11.52
N ILE A 57 0.75 -8.26 10.37
CA ILE A 57 1.61 -9.41 10.04
C ILE A 57 2.61 -9.08 8.94
N CYS A 58 2.71 -7.82 8.53
CA CYS A 58 3.68 -7.38 7.53
C CYS A 58 5.08 -7.41 8.14
N LEU A 59 6.03 -8.00 7.43
CA LEU A 59 7.40 -8.18 7.90
C LEU A 59 8.27 -6.96 7.60
N SER A 60 8.08 -6.34 6.42
CA SER A 60 8.81 -5.13 6.04
C SER A 60 8.22 -4.46 4.80
N VAL A 61 8.52 -3.19 4.63
CA VAL A 61 8.28 -2.43 3.38
C VAL A 61 9.61 -1.84 2.91
N THR A 62 10.02 -2.13 1.69
CA THR A 62 11.35 -1.74 1.16
C THR A 62 11.27 -1.28 -0.29
N LYS A 63 12.17 -0.38 -0.69
CA LYS A 63 12.37 -0.04 -2.12
C LYS A 63 12.74 -1.30 -2.90
N ASP A 64 12.35 -1.35 -4.17
CA ASP A 64 12.69 -2.44 -5.07
C ASP A 64 13.20 -1.86 -6.39
N GLU A 65 14.50 -2.01 -6.62
CA GLU A 65 15.17 -1.57 -7.86
C GLU A 65 15.37 -2.75 -8.84
N GLU A 66 15.07 -3.98 -8.42
CA GLU A 66 15.36 -5.21 -9.17
C GLU A 66 14.18 -5.63 -10.07
N ILE A 67 12.95 -5.26 -9.71
CA ILE A 67 11.73 -5.64 -10.44
C ILE A 67 11.57 -4.94 -11.80
N GLY A 68 12.48 -4.04 -12.16
CA GLY A 68 12.50 -3.33 -13.45
C GLY A 68 11.35 -2.33 -13.63
N LYS A 69 10.83 -1.79 -12.51
CA LYS A 69 9.80 -0.73 -12.50
C LYS A 69 10.30 0.46 -11.71
N ASN A 70 10.26 1.64 -12.32
CA ASN A 70 10.61 2.88 -11.65
C ASN A 70 9.69 3.10 -10.45
N TYR A 71 10.24 3.64 -9.36
CA TYR A 71 9.51 3.95 -8.15
C TYR A 71 8.80 2.73 -7.55
N ALA A 72 9.38 1.55 -7.74
CA ALA A 72 8.88 0.33 -7.15
C ALA A 72 9.33 0.17 -5.69
N PHE A 73 8.47 -0.54 -4.96
CA PHE A 73 8.69 -0.99 -3.62
C PHE A 73 7.90 -2.28 -3.40
N ARG A 74 8.25 -2.98 -2.33
CA ARG A 74 7.68 -4.28 -1.99
C ARG A 74 7.19 -4.30 -0.55
N ILE A 75 6.05 -4.94 -0.36
CA ILE A 75 5.46 -5.21 0.96
C ILE A 75 5.63 -6.71 1.21
N HIS A 76 6.51 -7.05 2.15
CA HIS A 76 6.83 -8.43 2.51
C HIS A 76 5.85 -8.96 3.54
N MET A 77 5.12 -10.01 3.19
CA MET A 77 4.23 -10.73 4.09
C MET A 77 4.74 -12.17 4.25
N PRO A 78 4.36 -12.88 5.34
CA PRO A 78 4.83 -14.24 5.62
C PRO A 78 4.62 -15.23 4.46
N TYR A 79 3.55 -15.05 3.69
CA TYR A 79 3.17 -15.98 2.62
C TYR A 79 3.14 -15.33 1.24
N ARG A 80 3.55 -14.05 1.11
CA ARG A 80 3.44 -13.30 -0.14
C ARG A 80 4.27 -12.04 -0.13
N VAL A 81 4.95 -11.75 -1.24
CA VAL A 81 5.48 -10.41 -1.52
C VAL A 81 4.54 -9.67 -2.46
N TYR A 82 4.15 -8.45 -2.10
CA TYR A 82 3.43 -7.55 -3.00
C TYR A 82 4.41 -6.60 -3.65
N TYR A 83 4.56 -6.72 -4.97
CA TYR A 83 5.30 -5.75 -5.78
C TYR A 83 4.36 -4.65 -6.25
N VAL A 84 4.74 -3.41 -5.98
CA VAL A 84 3.98 -2.20 -6.31
C VAL A 84 4.91 -1.11 -6.81
N TYR A 85 4.40 -0.18 -7.61
CA TYR A 85 5.12 1.04 -7.97
C TYR A 85 4.18 2.25 -7.99
N ALA A 86 4.74 3.41 -7.62
CA ALA A 86 4.08 4.71 -7.65
C ALA A 86 4.36 5.44 -8.96
N VAL A 87 3.72 6.59 -9.18
CA VAL A 87 3.96 7.40 -10.39
C VAL A 87 5.17 8.33 -10.26
N SER A 88 5.67 8.53 -9.04
CA SER A 88 6.85 9.34 -8.73
C SER A 88 7.63 8.78 -7.54
N ASP A 89 8.89 9.21 -7.40
CA ASP A 89 9.70 8.84 -6.25
C ASP A 89 9.16 9.42 -4.94
N ILE A 90 8.59 10.63 -5.00
CA ILE A 90 7.96 11.30 -3.86
C ILE A 90 6.80 10.44 -3.35
N GLU A 91 5.88 10.03 -4.24
CA GLU A 91 4.76 9.17 -3.84
C GLU A 91 5.22 7.82 -3.30
N ARG A 92 6.25 7.21 -3.93
CA ARG A 92 6.86 5.98 -3.40
C ARG A 92 7.32 6.20 -1.96
N GLN A 93 8.06 7.26 -1.71
CA GLN A 93 8.64 7.52 -0.39
C GLN A 93 7.53 7.78 0.64
N GLU A 94 6.52 8.58 0.32
CA GLU A 94 5.36 8.81 1.19
C GLU A 94 4.62 7.51 1.55
N TRP A 95 4.44 6.61 0.58
CA TRP A 95 3.84 5.29 0.84
C TRP A 95 4.71 4.40 1.72
N ILE A 96 6.02 4.37 1.49
CA ILE A 96 6.96 3.60 2.32
C ILE A 96 6.95 4.15 3.74
N ASP A 97 7.07 5.47 3.91
CA ASP A 97 7.18 6.11 5.22
C ASP A 97 5.95 5.84 6.08
N ILE A 98 4.75 6.03 5.54
CA ILE A 98 3.52 5.81 6.31
C ILE A 98 3.31 4.32 6.63
N LEU A 99 3.65 3.41 5.71
CA LEU A 99 3.53 1.98 5.97
C LEU A 99 4.55 1.52 7.01
N CYS A 100 5.80 1.95 6.92
CA CYS A 100 6.83 1.66 7.92
C CYS A 100 6.46 2.24 9.28
N TRP A 101 5.93 3.47 9.34
CA TRP A 101 5.42 4.06 10.57
C TRP A 101 4.34 3.16 11.22
N LYS A 102 3.41 2.60 10.42
CA LYS A 102 2.41 1.65 10.93
C LYS A 102 3.02 0.36 11.47
N LEU A 103 4.10 -0.15 10.86
CA LEU A 103 4.76 -1.37 11.36
C LEU A 103 5.40 -1.15 12.73
N ILE A 104 6.03 0.00 12.93
CA ILE A 104 6.64 0.38 14.23
C ILE A 104 5.58 0.48 15.32
N GLN A 105 4.43 1.10 15.03
CA GLN A 105 3.33 1.19 16.01
C GLN A 105 2.71 -0.18 16.37
N ASN A 106 2.89 -1.20 15.52
CA ASN A 106 2.39 -2.55 15.78
C ASN A 106 3.34 -3.40 16.65
N GLY A 107 4.46 -2.85 17.12
CA GLY A 107 5.37 -3.54 18.05
C GLY A 107 6.19 -4.66 17.41
N ILE A 108 6.50 -4.53 16.11
CA ILE A 108 7.45 -5.42 15.45
C ILE A 108 8.86 -4.83 15.68
N GLU A 109 9.49 -5.26 16.77
CA GLU A 109 10.92 -5.11 17.04
C GLU A 109 11.78 -5.94 16.08
#